data_AF-A0A401ZE98-F1
#
_entry.id   AF-A0A401ZE98-F1
#
_cell.length_a   1.000
_cell.length_b   1.000
_cell.length_c   1.000
_cell.angle_alpha   90.00
_cell.angle_beta   90.00
_cell.angle_gamma   90.00
#
_symmetry.space_group_name_H-M   'P 1'
#
loop_
_entity.id
_entity.type
_entity.pdbx_description
1 polymer ?
#
loop_
_entity_poly.entity_id
_entity_poly.type
_entity_poly.pdbx_seq_one_letter_code
_entity_poly.pdbx_strand_id
1 'polypeptide(L)' 'MRELETEGIVKRVVYPQIPVRVEYQLTEKGYALKPVTDAIHTWAEQWVDPSQLIDAQGKK' A
#
# COMPACT_ATOMS: atom_id res chain seq x y z
N MET A 1 -2.07 -0.67 8.73
CA MET A 1 -2.51 0.74 8.55
C MET A 1 -2.13 1.62 9.73
N ARG A 2 -2.51 1.23 10.96
CA ARG A 2 -2.12 1.95 12.19
C ARG A 2 -0.63 2.28 12.27
N GLU A 3 0.26 1.34 11.95
CA GLU A 3 1.71 1.60 11.98
C GLU A 3 2.14 2.68 10.98
N LEU A 4 1.63 2.65 9.74
CA LEU A 4 1.97 3.66 8.74
C LEU A 4 1.40 5.06 9.09
N GLU A 5 0.30 5.10 9.82
CA GLU A 5 -0.23 6.35 10.39
C GLU A 5 0.63 6.85 11.54
N THR A 6 1.02 5.97 12.47
CA THR A 6 1.93 6.31 13.59
C THR A 6 3.27 6.82 13.09
N GLU A 7 3.82 6.19 12.04
CA GLU A 7 5.09 6.58 11.42
C GLU A 7 4.96 7.81 10.50
N GLY A 8 3.76 8.38 10.36
CA GLY A 8 3.51 9.58 9.56
C GLY A 8 3.70 9.38 8.07
N ILE A 9 3.59 8.14 7.58
CA ILE A 9 3.64 7.78 6.15
C ILE A 9 2.26 7.95 5.51
N VAL A 10 1.21 7.66 6.27
CA VAL A 10 -0.19 7.80 5.88
C VAL A 10 -0.86 8.78 6.85
N LYS A 11 -1.73 9.65 6.34
CA LYS A 11 -2.61 10.48 7.16
C LYS A 11 -4.07 10.05 6.98
N ARG A 12 -4.82 10.08 8.07
CA ARG A 12 -6.26 9.84 8.10
C ARG A 12 -7.01 11.16 8.00
N VAL A 13 -7.90 11.28 7.02
CA VAL A 13 -8.75 12.45 6.81
C VAL A 13 -10.21 12.05 7.05
N VAL A 14 -10.88 12.77 7.94
CA VAL A 14 -12.31 12.57 8.23
C VAL A 14 -13.09 13.71 7.60
N TYR A 15 -14.04 13.37 6.74
CA TYR A 15 -14.98 14.33 6.18
C TYR A 15 -16.30 14.23 6.94
N PRO A 16 -16.64 15.23 7.77
CA PRO A 16 -17.87 15.24 8.56
C PRO A 16 -19.06 15.63 7.67
N GLN A 17 -19.48 14.70 6.81
CA GLN A 17 -20.69 14.79 5.99
C GLN A 17 -21.62 13.61 6.31
N ILE A 18 -22.84 13.58 5.77
CA ILE A 18 -23.73 12.40 5.86
C ILE A 18 -23.75 11.73 4.48
N PRO A 19 -23.31 10.46 4.36
CA PRO A 19 -22.66 9.62 5.37
C PRO A 19 -21.21 10.06 5.67
N VAL A 20 -20.73 9.82 6.90
CA VAL A 20 -19.35 10.16 7.29
C VAL A 20 -18.38 9.38 6.41
N ARG A 21 -17.40 10.08 5.81
CA ARG A 21 -16.38 9.47 4.96
C ARG A 21 -15.01 9.58 5.63
N VAL A 22 -14.27 8.48 5.60
CA VAL A 22 -12.88 8.42 6.06
C VAL A 22 -12.02 8.09 4.84
N GLU A 23 -11.02 8.92 4.57
CA GLU A 23 -10.02 8.66 3.54
C GLU A 23 -8.64 8.55 4.19
N TYR A 24 -7.77 7.81 3.53
CA TYR A 24 -6.37 7.70 3.88
C TYR A 24 -5.54 8.17 2.70
N GLN A 25 -4.55 9.00 2.99
CA GLN A 25 -3.71 9.62 1.98
C GLN A 25 -2.25 9.47 2.37
N LEU A 26 -1.36 9.32 1.39
CA LEU A 26 0.07 9.40 1.65
C LEU A 26 0.43 10.81 2.11
N THR A 27 1.35 10.89 3.06
CA THR A 27 2.03 12.14 3.40
C THR A 27 3.19 12.38 2.43
N GLU A 28 3.87 13.53 2.53
CA GLU A 28 5.11 13.78 1.79
C GLU A 28 6.16 12.70 2.06
N LYS A 29 6.29 12.26 3.33
CA LYS A 29 7.15 11.14 3.73
C LYS A 29 6.74 9.84 3.03
N GLY A 30 5.44 9.58 2.90
CA GLY A 30 4.94 8.40 2.20
C GLY A 30 5.19 8.44 0.69
N TYR A 31 5.00 9.59 0.04
CA TYR A 31 5.34 9.75 -1.37
C TYR A 31 6.84 9.61 -1.63
N ALA A 32 7.69 10.05 -0.69
CA ALA A 32 9.14 9.91 -0.79
C ALA A 32 9.62 8.45 -0.79
N LEU A 33 8.78 7.48 -0.41
CA LEU A 33 9.09 6.05 -0.50
C LEU A 33 8.94 5.47 -1.90
N LYS A 34 8.35 6.21 -2.85
CA LYS A 34 8.11 5.77 -4.23
C LYS A 34 9.35 5.12 -4.88
N PRO A 35 10.57 5.70 -4.82
CA PRO A 35 11.73 5.08 -5.45
C PRO A 35 12.09 3.70 -4.86
N VAL A 36 11.87 3.51 -3.55
CA VAL A 36 12.13 2.23 -2.89
C VAL A 36 11.09 1.20 -3.30
N THR A 37 9.81 1.58 -3.32
CA THR A 37 8.74 0.66 -3.76
C THR A 37 8.89 0.29 -5.23
N ASP A 38 9.33 1.23 -6.07
CA ASP A 38 9.60 0.99 -7.49
C ASP A 38 10.77 0.01 -7.66
N ALA A 39 11.86 0.17 -6.88
CA ALA A 39 12.99 -0.76 -6.93
C ALA A 39 12.59 -2.19 -6.51
N ILE A 40 11.76 -2.32 -5.47
CA ILE A 40 11.19 -3.61 -5.06
C ILE A 40 10.31 -4.20 -6.17
N HIS A 41 9.51 -3.36 -6.83
CA HIS A 41 8.67 -3.79 -7.95
C HIS A 41 9.48 -4.32 -9.12
N THR A 42 10.51 -3.59 -9.56
CA THR A 42 11.41 -4.03 -10.64
C THR A 42 12.15 -5.32 -10.29
N TRP A 43 12.58 -5.48 -9.04
CA TRP A 43 13.12 -6.75 -8.58
C TRP A 43 12.07 -7.87 -8.68
N ALA A 44 10.84 -7.62 -8.22
CA ALA A 44 9.79 -8.62 -8.26
C ALA A 44 9.45 -9.06 -9.70
N GLU A 45 9.44 -8.16 -10.67
CA GLU A 45 9.23 -8.50 -12.09
C GLU A 45 10.24 -9.51 -12.65
N GLN A 46 11.45 -9.57 -12.08
CA GLN A 46 12.50 -10.49 -12.52
C GLN A 46 12.42 -11.86 -11.85
N TRP A 47 11.94 -11.91 -10.61
CA TRP A 47 12.11 -13.10 -9.74
C TRP A 47 10.79 -13.70 -9.26
N VAL A 48 9.70 -12.95 -9.32
CA VAL A 48 8.37 -13.40 -8.92
C VAL A 48 7.57 -13.72 -10.16
N ASP A 49 7.34 -15.01 -10.40
CA ASP A 49 6.43 -15.46 -11.45
C ASP A 49 4.98 -15.30 -10.97
N PRO A 50 4.17 -14.43 -11.61
CA PRO A 50 2.77 -14.24 -11.22
C PRO A 50 1.94 -15.52 -11.33
N SER A 51 2.33 -16.48 -12.19
CA SER A 51 1.61 -17.75 -12.36
C SER A 51 1.68 -18.64 -11.12
N GLN A 52 2.71 -18.49 -10.29
CA GLN A 52 2.89 -19.25 -9.05
C GLN A 52 2.08 -18.67 -7.87
N LEU A 53 1.55 -17.45 -7.99
CA LEU A 53 0.73 -16.82 -6.94
C LEU A 53 -0.73 -17.30 -6.97
N ILE A 54 -1.19 -17.83 -8.11
CA ILE A 54 -2.54 -18.36 -8.32
C ILE A 54 -2.70 -19.72 -7.63
N ASP A 55 -1.61 -20.47 -7.53
CA ASP A 55 -1.59 -21.83 -6.98
C ASP A 55 -1.69 -21.86 -5.44
N ALA A 56 -1.30 -20.77 -4.78
CA ALA A 56 -1.31 -20.65 -3.32
C ALA A 56 -2.69 -20.30 -2.72
N GLN A 57 -3.66 -19.88 -3.54
CA GLN A 57 -5.02 -19.52 -3.09
C GLN A 57 -6.12 -20.45 -3.61
N GLY A 58 -5.78 -21.57 -4.25
CA GLY A 58 -6.79 -22.46 -4.83
C GLY A 58 -6.27 -23.80 -5.31
N LYS A 59 -5.83 -24.67 -4.40
CA LYS A 59 -5.96 -26.12 -4.59
C LYS A 59 -6.11 -26.84 -3.24
N LYS A 60 -7.38 -27.20 -3.00
CA LYS A 60 -8.02 -27.92 -1.89
C LYS A 60 -8.39 -27.12 -0.65
#